data_AF-A0A2C2VBT1-F1
#
_entry.id   AF-A0A2C2VBT1-F1
#
_cell.length_a   1.000
_cell.length_b   1.000
_cell.length_c   1.000
_cell.angle_alpha   90.00
_cell.angle_beta   90.00
_cell.angle_gamma   90.00
#
_symmetry.space_group_name_H-M   'P 1'
#
loop_
_entity.id
_entity.type
_entity.pdbx_description
1 polymer ?
#
loop_
_entity_poly.entity_id
_entity_poly.type
_entity_poly.pdbx_seq_one_letter_code
_entity_poly.pdbx_strand_id
1 'polypeptide(L)'
;MIEGKGLGGKKNHRVNLSLTNKQAYKLNRLATACNMKPTTLGGLLIEISLNNAELVNNLQKQYCTQTSYRVVLVNNGGGDLVYLLNGREDG
;
A
#
# COMPACT_ATOMS: atom_id res chain seq x y z
N MET A 1 18.80 -11.84 14.62
CA MET A 1 18.87 -10.44 14.17
C MET A 1 17.55 -10.08 13.52
N ILE A 2 16.79 -9.16 14.11
CA ILE A 2 16.02 -8.14 13.39
C ILE A 2 16.29 -6.89 14.21
N GLU A 3 17.22 -6.09 13.70
CA GLU A 3 17.70 -4.88 14.32
C GLU A 3 16.53 -3.90 14.45
N GLY A 4 16.38 -3.35 15.64
CA GLY A 4 15.51 -2.22 15.91
C GLY A 4 15.98 -1.00 15.14
N LYS A 5 15.60 -0.88 13.88
CA LYS A 5 15.63 0.39 13.16
C LYS A 5 14.29 1.08 13.36
N GLY A 6 14.13 1.71 14.53
CA GLY A 6 13.22 2.85 14.61
C GLY A 6 13.62 3.82 13.50
N LEU A 7 12.64 4.31 12.72
CA LEU A 7 12.85 5.13 11.52
C LEU A 7 13.39 6.55 11.84
N GLY A 8 14.41 6.66 12.69
CA GLY A 8 15.29 7.82 12.84
C GLY A 8 14.58 9.17 12.84
N GLY A 9 13.57 9.35 13.68
CA GLY A 9 12.89 10.64 13.84
C GLY A 9 11.97 11.07 12.69
N LYS A 10 11.71 10.23 11.69
CA LYS A 10 10.69 10.52 10.66
C LYS A 10 9.30 10.38 11.27
N LYS A 11 8.45 11.40 11.08
CA LYS A 11 7.06 11.41 11.56
C LYS A 11 6.31 10.21 10.97
N ASN A 12 6.06 9.20 11.81
CA ASN A 12 5.30 8.05 11.39
C ASN A 12 3.81 8.43 11.36
N HIS A 13 3.19 8.39 10.19
CA HIS A 13 1.76 8.65 10.08
C HIS A 13 1.02 7.42 10.62
N ARG A 14 0.42 7.54 11.81
CA ARG A 14 -0.38 6.46 12.39
C ARG A 14 -1.70 6.38 11.64
N VAL A 15 -1.88 5.32 10.85
CA VAL A 15 -3.15 5.00 10.23
C VAL A 15 -3.85 3.95 11.08
N ASN A 16 -5.05 4.25 11.57
CA ASN A 16 -5.89 3.27 12.26
C ASN A 16 -6.62 2.42 11.21
N LEU A 17 -6.37 1.11 11.21
CA LEU A 17 -7.03 0.17 10.32
C LEU A 17 -8.27 -0.41 11.00
N SER A 18 -9.45 -0.12 10.47
CA SER A 18 -10.69 -0.79 10.86
C SER A 18 -10.88 -2.06 10.04
N LEU A 19 -10.67 -3.21 10.66
CA LEU A 19 -10.81 -4.53 10.03
C LEU A 19 -12.03 -5.27 10.58
N THR A 20 -12.72 -6.02 9.71
CA THR A 20 -13.71 -6.99 10.17
C THR A 20 -13.03 -8.13 10.95
N ASN A 21 -13.75 -8.80 11.84
CA ASN A 21 -13.23 -9.97 12.58
C ASN A 21 -12.60 -11.03 11.66
N LYS A 22 -13.21 -11.26 10.50
CA LYS A 22 -12.71 -12.23 9.50
C LYS A 22 -11.37 -11.80 8.89
N GLN A 23 -11.18 -10.51 8.61
CA GLN A 23 -9.92 -9.98 8.07
C GLN A 23 -8.83 -9.97 9.13
N ALA A 24 -9.16 -9.58 10.37
CA ALA A 24 -8.23 -9.62 11.50
C ALA A 24 -7.74 -11.05 11.77
N TYR A 25 -8.63 -12.05 11.69
CA TYR A 25 -8.24 -13.46 11.84
C TYR A 25 -7.23 -13.91 10.77
N LYS A 26 -7.48 -13.57 9.51
CA LYS A 26 -6.56 -13.90 8.40
C LYS A 26 -5.20 -13.22 8.58
N LEU A 27 -5.20 -11.93 8.90
CA LEU A 27 -3.98 -11.16 9.11
C LEU A 27 -3.15 -11.76 10.26
N ASN A 28 -3.79 -12.11 11.38
CA ASN A 28 -3.11 -12.74 12.51
C ASN A 28 -2.49 -14.09 12.13
N ARG A 29 -3.23 -14.98 11.44
CA ARG A 29 -2.69 -16.28 11.02
C ARG A 29 -1.47 -16.13 10.11
N LEU A 30 -1.55 -15.23 9.11
CA LEU A 30 -0.45 -15.00 8.19
C LEU A 30 0.75 -14.38 8.91
N ALA A 31 0.49 -13.43 9.83
CA ALA A 31 1.53 -12.81 10.64
C ALA A 31 2.27 -13.84 11.49
N THR A 32 1.54 -14.76 12.14
CA THR A 32 2.14 -15.88 12.88
C THR A 32 2.96 -16.79 11.96
N ALA A 33 2.45 -17.15 10.78
CA ALA A 33 3.17 -18.00 9.83
C ALA A 33 4.47 -17.35 9.32
N CYS A 34 4.49 -16.02 9.16
CA CYS A 34 5.66 -15.25 8.76
C CYS A 34 6.53 -14.78 9.94
N ASN A 35 6.20 -15.16 11.18
CA ASN A 35 6.86 -14.70 12.40
C ASN A 35 6.95 -13.15 12.52
N MET A 36 5.87 -12.46 12.17
CA MET A 36 5.75 -11.00 12.19
C MET A 36 4.62 -10.55 13.11
N LYS A 37 4.69 -9.29 13.58
CA LYS A 37 3.54 -8.65 14.24
C LYS A 37 2.45 -8.35 13.21
N PRO A 38 1.14 -8.52 13.53
CA PRO A 38 0.04 -8.24 12.60
C PRO A 38 0.07 -6.82 12.02
N THR A 39 0.41 -5.82 12.83
CA THR A 39 0.60 -4.43 12.36
C THR A 39 1.73 -4.30 11.36
N THR A 40 2.86 -4.97 11.58
CA THR A 40 4.01 -4.92 10.67
C THR A 40 3.67 -5.56 9.34
N LEU A 41 3.04 -6.74 9.38
CA LEU A 41 2.57 -7.41 8.17
C LEU A 41 1.51 -6.57 7.43
N GLY A 42 0.60 -5.93 8.16
CA GLY A 42 -0.40 -5.03 7.58
C GLY A 42 0.24 -3.85 6.84
N GLY A 43 1.27 -3.24 7.43
CA GLY A 43 2.04 -2.18 6.76
C GLY A 43 2.74 -2.68 5.50
N LEU A 44 3.38 -3.85 5.55
CA LEU A 44 4.04 -4.47 4.40
C LEU A 44 3.04 -4.78 3.27
N LEU A 45 1.87 -5.34 3.60
CA LEU A 45 0.83 -5.63 2.62
C LEU A 45 0.33 -4.37 1.93
N ILE A 46 0.17 -3.27 2.66
CA ILE A 46 -0.21 -1.96 2.09
C ILE A 46 0.90 -1.47 1.16
N GLU A 47 2.17 -1.52 1.57
CA GLU A 47 3.30 -1.13 0.74
C GLU A 47 3.35 -1.93 -0.56
N ILE A 48 3.26 -3.26 -0.49
CA ILE A 48 3.24 -4.14 -1.67
C ILE A 48 2.04 -3.81 -2.56
N SER A 49 0.87 -3.57 -1.97
CA SER A 49 -0.37 -3.29 -2.72
C SER A 49 -0.30 -1.96 -3.46
N LEU A 50 0.25 -0.92 -2.84
CA LEU A 50 0.42 0.40 -3.48
C LEU A 50 1.43 0.33 -4.63
N ASN A 51 2.45 -0.53 -4.53
CA ASN A 51 3.44 -0.73 -5.58
C ASN A 51 3.03 -1.75 -6.66
N ASN A 52 1.81 -2.28 -6.61
CA ASN A 52 1.31 -3.24 -7.59
C ASN A 52 0.32 -2.58 -8.57
N ALA A 53 0.75 -2.39 -9.82
CA ALA A 53 -0.04 -1.71 -10.85
C ALA A 53 -1.37 -2.41 -11.16
N GLU A 54 -1.40 -3.75 -11.12
CA GLU A 54 -2.61 -4.52 -11.40
C GLU A 54 -3.65 -4.33 -10.30
N LEU A 55 -3.24 -4.46 -9.03
CA LEU A 55 -4.10 -4.28 -7.87
C LEU A 55 -4.67 -2.86 -7.80
N VAL A 56 -3.83 -1.85 -8.02
CA VAL A 56 -4.25 -0.45 -8.08
C VAL A 56 -5.25 -0.24 -9.20
N ASN A 57 -4.99 -0.74 -10.41
CA ASN A 57 -5.93 -0.62 -11.52
C ASN A 57 -7.28 -1.29 -11.21
N ASN A 58 -7.27 -2.46 -10.58
CA ASN A 58 -8.49 -3.17 -10.18
C ASN A 58 -9.29 -2.42 -9.10
N LEU A 59 -8.61 -1.80 -8.12
CA LEU A 59 -9.27 -0.93 -7.14
C LEU A 59 -9.91 0.28 -7.81
N GLN A 60 -9.20 0.91 -8.75
CA GLN A 60 -9.73 2.07 -9.47
C GLN A 60 -10.90 1.72 -10.37
N LYS A 61 -10.92 0.53 -10.99
CA LYS A 61 -12.09 0.07 -11.75
C LYS A 61 -13.33 -0.10 -10.88
N GLN A 62 -13.17 -0.52 -9.63
CA GLN A 62 -14.27 -0.76 -8.70
C GLN A 62 -14.77 0.52 -8.00
N TYR A 63 -13.86 1.42 -7.64
CA TYR A 63 -14.17 2.54 -6.75
C TYR A 63 -13.93 3.93 -7.35
N CYS A 64 -13.21 4.06 -8.47
CA CYS A 64 -12.95 5.36 -9.08
C CYS A 64 -14.09 5.73 -10.03
N THR A 65 -14.97 6.62 -9.57
CA THR A 65 -16.14 7.10 -10.33
C THR A 65 -15.74 8.03 -11.49
N GLN A 66 -14.63 8.75 -11.38
CA GLN A 66 -14.19 9.74 -12.37
C GLN A 66 -12.86 9.31 -13.02
N THR A 67 -12.87 9.11 -14.33
CA THR A 67 -11.72 8.63 -15.10
C THR A 67 -10.50 9.56 -15.02
N SER A 68 -10.69 10.87 -14.95
CA SER A 68 -9.61 11.87 -14.89
C SER A 68 -8.78 11.85 -13.61
N TYR A 69 -9.27 11.19 -12.55
CA TYR A 69 -8.55 11.03 -11.29
C TYR A 69 -7.85 9.67 -11.18
N ARG A 70 -7.89 8.87 -12.24
CA ARG A 70 -7.19 7.59 -12.25
C ARG A 70 -5.69 7.83 -12.23
N VAL A 71 -4.98 7.06 -11.43
CA VAL A 71 -3.52 7.07 -11.33
C VAL A 71 -2.92 5.87 -12.05
N VAL A 72 -1.74 6.10 -12.62
CA VAL A 72 -0.88 5.08 -13.23
C VAL A 72 0.41 5.03 -12.44
N LEU A 73 0.86 3.83 -12.10
CA LEU A 73 2.19 3.62 -11.52
C LEU A 73 3.22 3.64 -12.64
N VAL A 74 4.20 4.54 -12.51
CA VAL A 74 5.34 4.60 -13.42
C VAL A 74 6.64 4.54 -12.64
N ASN A 75 7.66 3.96 -13.25
CA ASN A 75 9.01 3.98 -12.69
C ASN A 75 9.69 5.29 -13.11
N ASN A 76 10.13 6.09 -12.14
CA ASN A 76 10.77 7.38 -12.41
C ASN A 76 12.27 7.26 -12.79
N GLY A 77 12.69 6.15 -13.37
CA GLY A 77 14.09 5.87 -13.77
C GLY A 77 15.07 5.59 -12.62
N GLY A 78 14.72 5.95 -11.38
CA GLY A 78 15.50 5.72 -10.17
C GLY A 78 15.12 4.46 -9.37
N GLY A 79 14.21 3.63 -9.88
CA GLY A 79 13.73 2.43 -9.18
C GLY A 79 12.57 2.67 -8.21
N ASP A 80 12.13 3.92 -8.05
CA ASP A 80 10.96 4.29 -7.26
C ASP A 80 9.71 4.39 -8.16
N LEU A 81 8.59 3.85 -7.67
CA LEU A 81 7.30 3.88 -8.37
C LEU A 81 6.50 5.09 -7.90
N VAL A 82 6.13 5.95 -8.85
CA VAL A 82 5.35 7.16 -8.58
C VAL A 82 3.98 7.07 -9.26
N TYR A 83 2.98 7.69 -8.63
CA TYR A 83 1.63 7.81 -9.21
C TYR A 83 1.54 9.04 -10.10
N LEU A 84 1.16 8.84 -11.37
CA LEU A 84 0.82 9.91 -12.30
C LEU A 84 -0.68 9.91 -12.59
N LEU A 85 -1.29 11.10 -12.68
CA LEU A 85 -2.69 11.25 -13.05
C LEU A 85 -2.87 10.99 -14.56
N ASN A 86 -3.80 10.09 -14.87
CA ASN A 86 -4.25 9.77 -16.22
C ASN A 86 -5.22 10.87 -16.69
N GLY A 87 -4.68 12.02 -17.09
CA GLY A 87 -5.50 13.15 -17.50
C GLY A 87 -4.81 14.51 -17.64
N ARG A 88 -3.49 14.61 -17.43
CA ARG A 88 -2.73 15.78 -17.90
C ARG A 88 -2.04 15.47 -19.22
N GLU A 89 -2.86 15.36 -20.26
CA GLU A 89 -2.47 15.92 -21.55
C GLU A 89 -2.74 17.42 -21.39
N ASP A 90 -1.73 18.18 -20.95
CA ASP A 90 -1.74 19.63 -21.15
C ASP A 90 -1.80 19.86 -22.67
N GLY A 91 -2.93 20.39 -23.13
CA GLY A 91 -3.16 20.79 -24.51
C GLY A 91 -2.41 22.05 -24.91
#